data_AF-X0V970-F1
#
_entry.id   AF-X0V970-F1
#
_cell.length_a   1.000
_cell.length_b   1.000
_cell.length_c   1.000
_cell.angle_alpha   90.00
_cell.angle_beta   90.00
_cell.angle_gamma   90.00
#
_symmetry.space_group_name_H-M   'P 1'
#
loop_
_entity.id
_entity.type
_entity.pdbx_description
1 polymer ?
#
loop_
_entity_poly.entity_id
_entity_poly.type
_entity_poly.pdbx_seq_one_letter_code
_entity_poly.pdbx_strand_id
1 'polypeptide(L)'
;MKMKKYFIERNKLLLSIIVCLLLIMISISCVSGKHQINKEMVGGNKSVSLLLPSWLLIMVNGDWNYWDNLPHMYSIPTGNVGIGTDNPTEKLTVTGIVESTLGGFKFPDGTIQTSASSGGGDTAWAWWIGTGTDGDIYRMGNVAIGAISATDKLDVGGGIRANYI
;
A
#
# COMPACT_ATOMS: atom_id res chain seq x y z
N MET A 1 -8.00 -80.62 13.66
CA MET A 1 -6.98 -79.55 13.56
C MET A 1 -7.30 -78.44 12.55
N LYS A 2 -7.75 -78.73 11.30
CA LYS A 2 -8.02 -77.71 10.25
C LYS A 2 -8.91 -76.52 10.68
N MET A 3 -9.99 -76.76 11.44
CA MET A 3 -10.95 -75.72 11.89
C MET A 3 -10.31 -74.55 12.65
N LYS A 4 -9.38 -74.81 13.60
CA LYS A 4 -8.71 -73.74 14.36
C LYS A 4 -7.83 -72.85 13.46
N LYS A 5 -7.16 -73.43 12.46
CA LYS A 5 -6.34 -72.68 11.50
C LYS A 5 -7.23 -71.75 10.64
N TYR A 6 -8.38 -72.24 10.18
CA TYR A 6 -9.33 -71.44 9.40
C TYR A 6 -9.88 -70.23 10.19
N PHE A 7 -10.19 -70.40 11.47
CA PHE A 7 -10.64 -69.32 12.34
C PHE A 7 -9.56 -68.23 12.52
N ILE A 8 -8.30 -68.63 12.73
CA ILE A 8 -7.18 -67.71 12.91
C ILE A 8 -6.91 -66.90 11.63
N GLU A 9 -6.88 -67.54 10.45
CA GLU A 9 -6.64 -66.83 9.19
C GLU A 9 -7.79 -65.87 8.82
N ARG A 10 -9.06 -66.24 9.11
CA ARG A 10 -10.20 -65.30 8.96
C ARG A 10 -10.06 -64.06 9.83
N ASN A 11 -9.59 -64.20 11.07
CA ASN A 11 -9.44 -63.08 11.99
C ASN A 11 -8.29 -62.14 11.57
N LYS A 12 -7.19 -62.66 11.01
CA LYS A 12 -6.12 -61.84 10.42
C LYS A 12 -6.62 -61.04 9.21
N LEU A 13 -7.39 -61.67 8.33
CA LEU A 13 -8.01 -61.02 7.17
C LEU A 13 -8.94 -59.87 7.58
N LEU A 14 -9.82 -60.11 8.57
CA LEU A 14 -10.69 -59.07 9.13
C LEU A 14 -9.90 -57.91 9.73
N LEU A 15 -8.85 -58.18 10.51
CA LEU A 15 -8.00 -57.14 11.11
C LEU A 15 -7.29 -56.30 10.04
N SER A 16 -6.77 -56.93 8.99
CA SER A 16 -6.13 -56.24 7.86
C SER A 16 -7.10 -55.33 7.10
N ILE A 17 -8.34 -55.78 6.88
CA ILE A 17 -9.39 -54.97 6.24
C ILE A 17 -9.75 -53.75 7.11
N ILE A 18 -9.91 -53.94 8.42
CA ILE A 18 -10.23 -52.84 9.36
C ILE A 18 -9.11 -51.79 9.37
N VAL A 19 -7.84 -52.22 9.45
CA VAL A 19 -6.69 -51.31 9.40
C VAL A 19 -6.61 -50.55 8.07
N CYS A 20 -6.88 -51.22 6.95
CA CYS A 20 -6.90 -50.59 5.63
C CYS A 20 -8.00 -49.53 5.51
N LEU A 21 -9.21 -49.83 5.99
CA LEU A 21 -10.32 -48.86 6.02
C LEU A 21 -10.02 -47.65 6.90
N LEU A 22 -9.38 -47.84 8.06
CA LEU A 22 -8.96 -46.72 8.93
C LEU A 22 -7.93 -45.81 8.23
N LEU A 23 -6.94 -46.37 7.55
CA LEU A 23 -5.95 -45.60 6.77
C LEU A 23 -6.60 -44.83 5.61
N ILE A 24 -7.59 -45.42 4.94
CA ILE A 24 -8.37 -44.76 3.89
C ILE A 24 -9.20 -43.60 4.48
N MET A 25 -9.84 -43.76 5.64
CA MET A 25 -10.60 -42.68 6.29
C MET A 25 -9.71 -41.51 6.74
N ILE A 26 -8.51 -41.79 7.24
CA ILE A 26 -7.50 -40.76 7.56
C ILE A 26 -7.11 -39.99 6.29
N SER A 27 -6.97 -40.70 5.16
CA SER A 27 -6.62 -40.10 3.86
C SER A 27 -7.75 -39.21 3.30
N ILE A 28 -9.01 -39.65 3.38
CA ILE A 28 -10.18 -38.89 2.92
C ILE A 28 -10.40 -37.62 3.76
N SER A 29 -10.14 -37.69 5.06
CA SER A 29 -10.22 -36.54 5.98
C SER A 29 -9.25 -35.41 5.62
N CYS A 30 -8.19 -35.71 4.85
CA CYS A 30 -7.23 -34.73 4.34
C CYS A 30 -7.76 -33.94 3.11
N VAL A 31 -8.74 -34.48 2.37
CA VAL A 31 -9.13 -33.96 1.05
C VAL A 31 -10.41 -33.10 1.07
N SER A 32 -11.28 -33.25 2.07
CA SER A 32 -12.46 -32.38 2.24
C SER A 32 -12.15 -31.07 2.99
N GLY A 33 -10.95 -30.93 3.55
CA GLY A 33 -10.46 -29.75 4.27
C GLY A 33 -10.09 -28.56 3.38
N LYS A 34 -10.99 -28.09 2.51
CA LYS A 34 -10.90 -26.70 2.02
C LYS A 34 -11.12 -25.78 3.21
N HIS A 35 -10.05 -25.34 3.85
CA HIS A 35 -10.10 -24.32 4.89
C HIS A 35 -10.40 -22.96 4.24
N GLN A 36 -11.65 -22.80 3.81
CA GLN A 36 -12.26 -21.50 3.55
C GLN A 36 -12.26 -20.76 4.89
N ILE A 37 -11.20 -20.01 5.17
CA ILE A 37 -11.26 -18.95 6.18
C ILE A 37 -12.49 -18.11 5.86
N ASN A 38 -13.37 -17.95 6.85
CA ASN A 38 -14.67 -17.32 6.64
C ASN A 38 -14.48 -15.93 6.02
N LYS A 39 -15.28 -15.63 5.00
CA LYS A 39 -15.11 -14.46 4.13
C LYS A 39 -15.60 -13.14 4.77
N GLU A 40 -15.38 -13.01 6.08
CA GLU A 40 -15.74 -11.86 6.90
C GLU A 40 -14.55 -11.46 7.78
N MET A 41 -13.51 -10.90 7.14
CA MET A 41 -12.58 -9.99 7.82
C MET A 41 -13.24 -8.60 7.97
N VAL A 42 -14.37 -8.55 8.69
CA VAL A 42 -14.98 -7.27 9.09
C VAL A 42 -14.23 -6.75 10.31
N GLY A 43 -13.40 -5.74 10.09
CA GLY A 43 -12.94 -4.78 11.11
C GLY A 43 -12.24 -5.35 12.35
N GLY A 44 -10.91 -5.45 12.30
CA GLY A 44 -10.07 -5.41 13.50
C GLY A 44 -9.43 -6.75 13.91
N ASN A 45 -8.09 -6.76 13.83
CA ASN A 45 -7.14 -7.48 14.70
C ASN A 45 -7.63 -8.82 15.28
N LYS A 46 -7.72 -9.86 14.43
CA LYS A 46 -7.89 -11.25 14.86
C LYS A 46 -6.87 -12.15 14.16
N SER A 47 -5.68 -12.26 14.74
CA SER A 47 -4.74 -13.34 14.41
C SER A 47 -5.37 -14.68 14.79
N VAL A 48 -5.57 -15.55 13.81
CA VAL A 48 -6.13 -16.89 14.03
C VAL A 48 -5.01 -17.80 14.53
N SER A 49 -4.80 -17.83 15.85
CA SER A 49 -3.85 -18.70 16.54
C SER A 49 -4.38 -20.13 16.65
N LEU A 50 -4.36 -20.86 15.53
CA LEU A 50 -4.60 -22.29 15.50
C LEU A 50 -3.46 -23.02 16.24
N LEU A 51 -3.81 -23.72 17.32
CA LEU A 51 -2.90 -24.59 18.07
C LEU A 51 -2.59 -25.86 17.26
N LEU A 52 -1.62 -25.75 16.35
CA LEU A 52 -1.16 -26.86 15.51
C LEU A 52 0.05 -27.56 16.14
N PRO A 53 0.23 -28.89 15.96
CA PRO A 53 1.43 -29.58 16.40
C PRO A 53 2.67 -28.98 15.73
N SER A 54 3.81 -28.96 16.43
CA SER A 54 5.00 -28.19 16.03
C SER A 54 5.62 -28.55 14.67
N TRP A 55 5.18 -29.64 14.05
CA TRP A 55 5.62 -30.10 12.73
C TRP A 55 4.71 -29.59 11.59
N LEU A 56 3.50 -29.13 11.93
CA LEU A 56 2.59 -28.39 11.04
C LEU A 56 2.71 -26.89 11.30
N LEU A 57 3.95 -26.40 11.26
CA LEU A 57 4.24 -24.99 11.25
C LEU A 57 3.96 -24.47 9.83
N ILE A 58 2.68 -24.24 9.52
CA ILE A 58 2.34 -23.35 8.41
C ILE A 58 2.95 -22.00 8.78
N MET A 59 3.93 -21.60 7.97
CA MET A 59 4.47 -20.26 8.00
C MET A 59 3.31 -19.32 7.65
N VAL A 60 2.69 -18.72 8.66
CA VAL A 60 2.15 -17.38 8.48
C VAL A 60 3.41 -16.54 8.27
N ASN A 61 3.69 -16.16 7.03
CA ASN A 61 5.04 -15.92 6.45
C ASN A 61 5.96 -14.89 7.14
N GLY A 62 5.60 -14.33 8.30
CA GLY A 62 6.34 -13.25 8.95
C GLY A 62 6.06 -11.87 8.34
N ASP A 63 5.54 -11.83 7.11
CA ASP A 63 5.14 -10.65 6.33
C ASP A 63 4.37 -9.55 7.12
N TRP A 64 3.70 -9.94 8.21
CA TRP A 64 2.91 -9.05 9.07
C TRP A 64 3.18 -9.20 10.58
N ASN A 65 4.33 -9.76 11.01
CA ASN A 65 4.67 -9.75 12.44
C ASN A 65 5.15 -8.35 12.88
N TYR A 66 4.22 -7.56 13.40
CA TYR A 66 4.44 -6.19 13.87
C TYR A 66 5.33 -6.09 15.12
N TRP A 67 5.52 -7.16 15.90
CA TRP A 67 6.07 -7.06 17.25
C TRP A 67 7.54 -7.50 17.40
N ASP A 68 8.02 -8.43 16.58
CA ASP A 68 9.26 -9.16 16.91
C ASP A 68 10.44 -9.03 15.92
N ASN A 69 10.30 -8.36 14.76
CA ASN A 69 11.39 -8.30 13.76
C ASN A 69 11.53 -6.92 13.06
N LEU A 70 12.68 -6.27 13.25
CA LEU A 70 13.13 -5.14 12.42
C LEU A 70 14.01 -5.64 11.26
N PRO A 71 13.96 -5.02 10.06
CA PRO A 71 13.01 -3.99 9.64
C PRO A 71 11.69 -4.62 9.15
N HIS A 72 10.56 -4.02 9.52
CA HIS A 72 9.22 -4.63 9.43
C HIS A 72 8.67 -4.86 8.01
N MET A 73 9.42 -4.56 6.94
CA MET A 73 9.18 -5.07 5.58
C MET A 73 10.46 -4.95 4.72
N TYR A 74 11.24 -6.04 4.60
CA TYR A 74 12.40 -6.09 3.68
C TYR A 74 12.08 -6.79 2.35
N SER A 75 11.04 -7.61 2.29
CA SER A 75 10.53 -8.19 1.04
C SER A 75 9.11 -7.68 0.81
N ILE A 76 8.92 -6.92 -0.26
CA ILE A 76 7.57 -6.63 -0.77
C ILE A 76 7.00 -7.97 -1.25
N PRO A 77 5.73 -8.32 -0.98
CA PRO A 77 5.08 -9.44 -1.67
C PRO A 77 5.19 -9.22 -3.18
N THR A 78 5.38 -10.29 -3.96
CA THR A 78 5.65 -10.18 -5.41
C THR A 78 4.54 -9.46 -6.21
N GLY A 79 3.32 -9.42 -5.65
CA GLY A 79 2.17 -8.66 -6.13
C GLY A 79 2.18 -7.16 -5.77
N ASN A 80 0.98 -6.62 -5.52
CA ASN A 80 0.73 -5.21 -5.22
C ASN A 80 0.12 -5.07 -3.81
N VAL A 81 0.36 -3.94 -3.14
CA VAL A 81 -0.21 -3.64 -1.82
C VAL A 81 -1.43 -2.74 -1.98
N GLY A 82 -2.60 -3.22 -1.53
CA GLY A 82 -3.84 -2.45 -1.45
C GLY A 82 -4.15 -2.05 -0.01
N ILE A 83 -4.43 -0.77 0.24
CA ILE A 83 -4.96 -0.27 1.52
C ILE A 83 -6.36 0.27 1.26
N GLY A 84 -7.39 -0.36 1.81
CA GLY A 84 -8.79 -0.01 1.55
C GLY A 84 -9.33 -0.45 0.18
N THR A 85 -8.59 -1.30 -0.56
CA THR A 85 -9.02 -1.87 -1.83
C THR A 85 -8.44 -3.28 -2.04
N ASP A 86 -9.27 -4.18 -2.56
CA ASP A 86 -8.89 -5.56 -2.92
C ASP A 86 -8.30 -5.66 -4.35
N ASN A 87 -8.37 -4.59 -5.14
CA ASN A 87 -7.93 -4.56 -6.54
C ASN A 87 -6.93 -3.41 -6.81
N PRO A 88 -5.72 -3.45 -6.20
CA PRO A 88 -4.68 -2.47 -6.45
C PRO A 88 -4.12 -2.58 -7.87
N THR A 89 -4.31 -1.53 -8.69
CA THR A 89 -3.77 -1.45 -10.06
C THR A 89 -2.26 -1.19 -10.07
N GLU A 90 -1.75 -0.52 -9.03
CA GLU A 90 -0.35 -0.16 -8.88
C GLU A 90 0.30 -0.83 -7.66
N LYS A 91 1.64 -0.84 -7.62
CA LYS A 91 2.44 -1.50 -6.57
C LYS A 91 2.05 -1.10 -5.14
N LEU A 92 1.60 0.14 -4.95
CA LEU A 92 0.87 0.60 -3.78
C LEU A 92 -0.37 1.36 -4.25
N THR A 93 -1.56 0.94 -3.79
CA THR A 93 -2.83 1.65 -4.03
C THR A 93 -3.51 1.90 -2.69
N VAL A 94 -3.87 3.15 -2.39
CA VAL A 94 -4.53 3.54 -1.13
C VAL A 94 -5.85 4.22 -1.44
N THR A 95 -6.96 3.67 -0.94
CA THR A 95 -8.29 4.28 -0.99
C THR A 95 -8.49 5.13 0.27
N GLY A 96 -7.83 6.28 0.34
CA GLY A 96 -7.85 7.17 1.50
C GLY A 96 -6.75 8.23 1.47
N ILE A 97 -6.59 8.94 2.59
CA ILE A 97 -5.50 9.90 2.79
C ILE A 97 -4.22 9.13 3.16
N VAL A 98 -3.09 9.54 2.58
CA VAL A 98 -1.75 9.05 2.94
C VAL A 98 -1.04 10.13 3.74
N GLU A 99 -0.65 9.82 4.98
CA GLU A 99 0.09 10.73 5.86
C GLU A 99 1.58 10.34 5.93
N SER A 100 2.46 11.34 5.89
CA SER A 100 3.89 11.20 6.22
C SER A 100 4.19 12.06 7.44
N THR A 101 4.46 11.42 8.58
CA THR A 101 4.70 12.09 9.87
C THR A 101 6.13 12.61 10.02
N LEU A 102 7.07 12.11 9.20
CA LEU A 102 8.47 12.55 9.19
C LEU A 102 9.07 12.36 7.80
N GLY A 103 9.77 13.37 7.30
CA GLY A 103 10.57 13.28 6.08
C GLY A 103 9.82 13.47 4.76
N GLY A 104 8.49 13.38 4.72
CA GLY A 104 7.71 13.65 3.50
C GLY A 104 7.67 12.48 2.51
N PHE A 105 7.37 12.77 1.24
CA PHE A 105 7.31 11.78 0.15
C PHE A 105 8.45 11.99 -0.84
N LYS A 106 9.20 10.92 -1.15
CA LYS A 106 10.33 10.96 -2.10
C LYS A 106 9.90 10.50 -3.50
N PHE A 107 10.28 11.26 -4.52
CA PHE A 107 10.01 10.97 -5.92
C PHE A 107 11.18 10.27 -6.63
N PRO A 108 10.96 9.64 -7.81
CA PRO A 108 12.01 8.97 -8.57
C PRO A 108 13.15 9.87 -9.07
N ASP A 109 12.91 11.18 -9.18
CA ASP A 109 13.94 12.19 -9.49
C ASP A 109 14.88 12.49 -8.30
N GLY A 110 14.62 11.88 -7.14
CA GLY A 110 15.38 12.05 -5.92
C GLY A 110 14.88 13.18 -5.01
N THR A 111 13.95 14.02 -5.47
CA THR A 111 13.37 15.12 -4.68
C THR A 111 12.47 14.58 -3.57
N ILE A 112 12.28 15.37 -2.53
CA ILE A 112 11.44 15.04 -1.38
C ILE A 112 10.47 16.19 -1.14
N GLN A 113 9.18 15.89 -1.23
CA GLN A 113 8.11 16.81 -0.90
C GLN A 113 7.81 16.71 0.61
N THR A 114 8.36 17.65 1.37
CA THR A 114 8.20 17.81 2.83
C THR A 114 7.00 18.69 3.22
N SER A 115 6.36 19.34 2.25
CA SER A 115 5.23 20.25 2.42
C SER A 115 4.20 20.02 1.31
N ALA A 116 2.98 20.54 1.44
CA ALA A 116 2.05 20.54 0.31
C ALA A 116 2.67 21.29 -0.88
N SER A 117 2.65 20.71 -2.08
CA SER A 117 2.96 21.45 -3.29
C SER A 117 1.91 22.54 -3.44
N SER A 118 2.35 23.80 -3.46
CA SER A 118 1.51 24.89 -3.96
C SER A 118 1.25 24.60 -5.43
N GLY A 119 0.11 23.98 -5.72
CA GLY A 119 -0.28 23.63 -7.08
C GLY A 119 -0.09 24.83 -7.98
N GLY A 120 0.50 24.61 -9.16
CA GLY A 120 0.96 25.66 -10.05
C GLY A 120 -0.18 26.50 -10.62
N GLY A 121 -0.75 27.38 -9.78
CA GLY A 121 -1.52 28.52 -10.22
C GLY A 121 -0.58 29.42 -11.01
N ASP A 122 -1.03 29.78 -12.21
CA ASP A 122 -0.20 30.41 -13.22
C ASP A 122 0.63 31.56 -12.66
N THR A 123 1.96 31.47 -12.78
CA THR A 123 2.84 32.64 -12.56
C THR A 123 2.65 33.71 -13.65
N ALA A 124 1.81 33.42 -14.65
CA ALA A 124 1.17 34.41 -15.50
C ALA A 124 0.01 35.11 -14.75
N TRP A 125 0.33 36.27 -14.18
CA TRP A 125 -0.63 37.32 -13.75
C TRP A 125 -1.37 37.14 -12.41
N ALA A 126 -0.68 36.73 -11.35
CA ALA A 126 -1.20 36.92 -9.99
C ALA A 126 -1.46 38.42 -9.68
N TRP A 127 -2.74 38.80 -9.59
CA TRP A 127 -3.22 40.18 -9.38
C TRP A 127 -3.99 40.28 -8.03
N TRP A 128 -3.25 40.42 -6.92
CA TRP A 128 -3.72 40.67 -5.52
C TRP A 128 -2.47 40.59 -4.61
N ILE A 129 -2.25 41.36 -3.54
CA ILE A 129 -2.70 42.69 -3.05
C ILE A 129 -1.43 43.32 -2.41
N GLY A 130 -1.24 44.64 -2.17
CA GLY A 130 -2.20 45.68 -1.81
C GLY A 130 -2.17 45.99 -0.31
N THR A 131 -1.05 46.50 0.23
CA THR A 131 -0.97 47.12 1.58
C THR A 131 -0.25 48.46 1.52
N GLY A 132 -0.82 49.39 0.75
CA GLY A 132 -0.34 50.76 0.61
C GLY A 132 -1.42 51.61 -0.03
N THR A 133 -1.79 52.70 0.65
CA THR A 133 -2.70 53.71 0.12
C THR A 133 -1.94 54.58 -0.88
N ASP A 134 -1.90 54.14 -2.14
CA ASP A 134 -1.88 54.91 -3.39
C ASP A 134 -1.53 53.93 -4.54
N GLY A 135 -1.95 54.26 -5.77
CA GLY A 135 -2.18 53.29 -6.86
C GLY A 135 -0.95 52.70 -7.59
N ASP A 136 0.05 52.20 -6.87
CA ASP A 136 1.27 51.61 -7.45
C ASP A 136 1.33 50.07 -7.41
N ILE A 137 1.82 49.48 -8.50
CA ILE A 137 2.12 48.03 -8.57
C ILE A 137 3.43 47.76 -7.83
N TYR A 138 3.33 47.39 -6.55
CA TYR A 138 4.49 47.11 -5.71
C TYR A 138 5.14 45.74 -6.02
N ARG A 139 5.95 45.70 -7.08
CA ARG A 139 6.79 44.54 -7.41
C ARG A 139 8.14 44.62 -6.68
N MET A 140 8.54 43.52 -6.05
CA MET A 140 9.93 43.30 -5.63
C MET A 140 10.79 43.00 -6.87
N GLY A 141 11.22 44.05 -7.56
CA GLY A 141 12.02 43.96 -8.79
C GLY A 141 11.46 44.82 -9.92
N ASN A 142 12.11 44.74 -11.07
CA ASN A 142 11.82 45.59 -12.22
C ASN A 142 10.50 45.21 -12.92
N VAL A 143 9.81 46.21 -13.49
CA VAL A 143 8.61 46.03 -14.32
C VAL A 143 9.00 46.15 -15.79
N ALA A 144 8.81 45.08 -16.56
CA ALA A 144 9.01 45.08 -18.00
C ALA A 144 7.65 45.13 -18.71
N ILE A 145 7.47 46.06 -19.65
CA ILE A 145 6.27 46.14 -20.50
C ILE A 145 6.72 46.04 -21.96
N GLY A 146 6.38 44.93 -22.63
CA GLY A 146 6.84 44.66 -24.00
C GLY A 146 8.33 44.30 -24.12
N ALA A 147 9.04 44.17 -23.00
CA ALA A 147 10.42 43.68 -22.92
C ALA A 147 10.46 42.41 -22.04
N ILE A 148 11.45 41.53 -22.27
CA ILE A 148 11.62 40.26 -21.52
C ILE A 148 12.75 40.32 -20.47
N SER A 149 13.44 41.44 -20.35
CA SER A 149 14.56 41.63 -19.41
C SER A 149 14.74 43.11 -19.05
N ALA A 150 13.98 43.61 -18.07
CA ALA A 150 14.08 44.99 -17.62
C ALA A 150 15.41 45.26 -16.88
N THR A 151 16.27 46.12 -17.44
CA THR A 151 17.50 46.57 -16.77
C THR A 151 17.23 47.61 -15.67
N ASP A 152 16.18 48.41 -15.86
CA ASP A 152 15.76 49.48 -14.96
C ASP A 152 14.42 49.19 -14.29
N LYS A 153 14.09 49.92 -13.21
CA LYS A 153 12.89 49.67 -12.39
C LYS A 153 11.58 49.62 -13.20
N LEU A 154 11.50 50.42 -14.25
CA LEU A 154 10.48 50.32 -15.30
C LEU A 154 11.20 50.35 -16.65
N ASP A 155 11.05 49.28 -17.41
CA ASP A 155 11.54 49.17 -18.79
C ASP A 155 10.33 48.94 -19.71
N VAL A 156 10.27 49.69 -20.81
CA VAL A 156 9.18 49.62 -21.78
C VAL A 156 9.78 49.46 -23.16
N GLY A 157 9.67 48.26 -23.73
CA GLY A 157 10.16 47.92 -25.08
C GLY A 157 9.35 48.54 -26.23
N GLY A 158 8.69 49.68 -25.98
CA GLY A 158 7.74 50.32 -26.89
C GLY A 158 7.37 51.74 -26.46
N GLY A 159 6.47 52.39 -27.20
CA GLY A 159 6.11 53.78 -26.96
C GLY A 159 5.27 53.99 -25.69
N ILE A 160 5.72 54.87 -24.80
CA ILE A 160 4.95 55.32 -23.64
C ILE A 160 4.05 56.49 -24.05
N ARG A 161 2.74 56.31 -23.99
CA ARG A 161 1.76 57.41 -24.18
C ARG A 161 1.33 57.96 -22.82
N ALA A 162 2.09 58.94 -22.32
CA ALA A 162 1.62 59.79 -21.22
C ALA A 162 0.66 60.85 -21.78
N ASN A 163 -0.62 60.82 -21.38
CA ASN A 163 -1.50 61.97 -21.54
C ASN A 163 -1.38 62.81 -20.26
N TYR A 164 -0.94 64.06 -20.38
CA TYR A 164 -0.93 64.99 -19.25
C TYR A 164 -2.33 65.59 -19.06
N ILE A 165 -2.73 65.81 -17.81
CA ILE A 165 -3.94 66.53 -17.38
C ILE A 165 -3.52 67.63 -16.41
#